data_AF-A0A2N2M106-F1
#
_entry.id   AF-A0A2N2M106-F1
#
_cell.length_a   1.000
_cell.length_b   1.000
_cell.length_c   1.000
_cell.angle_alpha   90.00
_cell.angle_beta   90.00
_cell.angle_gamma   90.00
#
_symmetry.space_group_name_H-M   'P 1'
#
loop_
_entity.id
_entity.type
_entity.pdbx_description
1 polymer ?
#
loop_
_entity_poly.entity_id
_entity_poly.type
_entity_poly.pdbx_seq_one_letter_code
_entity_poly.pdbx_strand_id
1 'polypeptide(L)'
;MQRKNKFLAKHYVQIFQITLALVILIGLVVFQPGQPVQAQDEPPVVVYMFWGDGCPHCAVAKPFFEEMAQKYPQIELRFYEVWYIPENQEKFIAMAKAYGFEPSGVPTIFIGDKHWEGFVEDMEPMFEEELKQCVVFGCKDAGAGIIVPLPENATAVPPTSTTPTPSQASNQQDTIKLPFIGEVSLAHQSLTVATLLIAFVDGVNPCSVWVLTMLLALTLHTGSRKRVLIIGFVFIAVTAFVYALFIAGLFTFLTFVSFMTWIQVVVALVALVFAIINIKDYFWYKEGISLTIADDKKPGIFKKMRKVLDSSESIWAMIGATIVLAAGVSLVEFSCTAGFPVLWTNMLSAQKVTGLNFGLLLLLYMFIYQLDELIIFLTAVFTLKATRLEEKHGRILKLIGGVLMLTLAGVMIVKPALLNQLSSALIIFGVAFALIALILLLHRSILPKFGIYIGSEMTAKNKRKKGNLKQSKK
;
A
#
# COMPACT_ATOMS: atom_id res chain seq x y z
N MET A 1 -41.51 -37.53 -81.10
CA MET A 1 -41.09 -36.79 -79.88
C MET A 1 -40.28 -37.61 -78.86
N GLN A 2 -40.21 -38.95 -78.89
CA GLN A 2 -39.47 -39.74 -77.88
C GLN A 2 -37.94 -39.83 -78.05
N ARG A 3 -37.37 -39.60 -79.25
CA ARG A 3 -35.90 -39.67 -79.45
C ARG A 3 -35.14 -38.43 -78.96
N LYS A 4 -35.75 -37.24 -78.95
CA LYS A 4 -35.10 -35.99 -78.52
C LYS A 4 -34.91 -35.92 -76.99
N ASN A 5 -35.83 -36.47 -76.20
CA ASN A 5 -35.70 -36.50 -74.73
C ASN A 5 -34.63 -37.48 -74.22
N LYS A 6 -34.37 -38.58 -74.93
CA LYS A 6 -33.28 -39.51 -74.55
C LYS A 6 -31.89 -38.92 -74.83
N PHE A 7 -31.77 -38.05 -75.83
CA PHE A 7 -30.50 -37.41 -76.18
C PHE A 7 -30.10 -36.35 -75.14
N LEU A 8 -31.05 -35.50 -74.71
CA LEU A 8 -30.81 -34.50 -73.67
C LEU A 8 -30.51 -35.15 -72.31
N ALA A 9 -31.26 -36.18 -71.90
CA ALA A 9 -31.01 -36.88 -70.63
C ALA A 9 -29.62 -37.52 -70.56
N LYS A 10 -29.09 -38.04 -71.67
CA LYS A 10 -27.75 -38.65 -71.73
C LYS A 10 -26.64 -37.61 -71.54
N HIS A 11 -26.80 -36.40 -72.08
CA HIS A 11 -25.83 -35.32 -71.90
C HIS A 11 -25.89 -34.69 -70.52
N TYR A 12 -27.07 -34.56 -69.89
CA TYR A 12 -27.14 -34.11 -68.50
C TYR A 12 -26.49 -35.08 -67.51
N VAL A 13 -26.61 -36.40 -67.74
CA VAL A 13 -25.92 -37.40 -66.91
C VAL A 13 -24.40 -37.37 -67.12
N GLN A 14 -23.92 -37.20 -68.36
CA GLN A 14 -22.49 -37.04 -68.63
C GLN A 14 -21.92 -35.76 -68.03
N ILE A 15 -22.62 -34.64 -68.13
CA ILE A 15 -22.18 -33.36 -67.54
C ILE A 15 -22.16 -33.47 -66.02
N PHE A 16 -23.16 -34.10 -65.40
CA PHE A 16 -23.20 -34.34 -63.96
C PHE A 16 -22.07 -35.28 -63.48
N GLN A 17 -21.76 -36.33 -64.25
CA GLN A 17 -20.64 -37.22 -63.92
C GLN A 17 -19.27 -36.52 -64.06
N ILE A 18 -19.11 -35.65 -65.05
CA ILE A 18 -17.88 -34.88 -65.24
C ILE A 18 -17.73 -33.82 -64.14
N THR A 19 -18.79 -33.11 -63.76
CA THR A 19 -18.73 -32.13 -62.65
C THR A 19 -18.51 -32.81 -61.31
N LEU A 20 -19.15 -33.96 -61.05
CA LEU A 20 -18.91 -34.74 -59.84
C LEU A 20 -17.47 -35.28 -59.77
N ALA A 21 -16.93 -35.77 -60.89
CA ALA A 21 -15.53 -36.21 -60.97
C ALA A 21 -14.55 -35.04 -60.78
N LEU A 22 -14.85 -33.85 -61.33
CA LEU A 22 -14.03 -32.65 -61.15
C LEU A 22 -14.06 -32.16 -59.69
N VAL A 23 -15.21 -32.20 -59.03
CA VAL A 23 -15.35 -31.84 -57.60
C VAL A 23 -14.63 -32.84 -56.69
N ILE A 24 -14.68 -34.14 -57.01
CA ILE A 24 -13.93 -35.17 -56.29
C ILE A 24 -12.42 -35.02 -56.51
N LEU A 25 -11.99 -34.68 -57.73
CA LEU A 25 -10.57 -34.44 -58.03
C LEU A 25 -10.04 -33.18 -57.32
N ILE A 26 -10.82 -32.09 -57.30
CA ILE A 26 -10.48 -30.87 -56.54
C ILE A 26 -10.48 -31.17 -55.04
N GLY A 27 -11.43 -31.97 -54.55
CA GLY A 27 -11.45 -32.45 -53.18
C GLY A 27 -10.20 -33.25 -52.81
N LEU A 28 -9.71 -34.13 -53.69
CA LEU A 28 -8.49 -34.93 -53.48
C LEU A 28 -7.19 -34.10 -53.54
N VAL A 29 -7.17 -32.99 -54.28
CA VAL A 29 -6.01 -32.07 -54.32
C VAL A 29 -5.98 -31.15 -53.09
N VAL A 30 -7.15 -30.79 -52.53
CA VAL A 30 -7.24 -29.97 -51.30
C VAL A 30 -7.02 -30.82 -50.04
N PHE A 31 -7.35 -32.11 -50.08
CA PHE A 31 -7.11 -33.08 -49.00
C PHE A 31 -5.78 -33.82 -49.19
N GLN A 32 -4.66 -33.09 -49.31
CA GLN A 32 -3.39 -33.71 -48.97
C GLN A 32 -3.35 -33.85 -47.44
N PRO A 33 -3.22 -35.07 -46.88
CA PRO A 33 -2.86 -35.19 -45.48
C PRO A 33 -1.51 -34.47 -45.33
N GLY A 34 -1.50 -33.39 -44.56
CA GLY A 34 -0.27 -32.70 -44.23
C GLY A 34 0.73 -33.75 -43.76
N GLN A 35 1.95 -33.70 -44.31
CA GLN A 35 3.04 -34.49 -43.75
C GLN A 35 3.03 -34.27 -42.24
N PRO A 36 3.19 -35.31 -41.40
CA PRO A 36 3.43 -35.08 -39.99
C PRO A 36 4.68 -34.21 -39.92
N VAL A 37 4.49 -32.92 -39.65
CA VAL A 37 5.55 -32.04 -39.23
C VAL A 37 6.02 -32.69 -37.94
N GLN A 38 7.15 -33.40 -37.99
CA GLN A 38 7.90 -33.61 -36.78
C GLN A 38 8.20 -32.20 -36.27
N ALA A 39 7.47 -31.78 -35.25
CA ALA A 39 7.94 -30.73 -34.38
C ALA A 39 9.32 -31.22 -33.94
N GLN A 40 10.37 -30.59 -34.44
CA GLN A 40 11.61 -30.59 -33.70
C GLN A 40 11.22 -30.09 -32.32
N ASP A 41 11.53 -30.88 -31.29
CA ASP A 41 11.45 -30.44 -29.90
C ASP A 41 12.44 -29.27 -29.75
N GLU A 42 12.07 -28.10 -30.27
CA GLU A 42 12.76 -26.86 -29.96
C GLU A 42 12.53 -26.62 -28.47
N PRO A 43 13.60 -26.42 -27.70
CA PRO A 43 13.50 -26.28 -26.26
C PRO A 43 12.53 -25.14 -25.93
N PRO A 44 11.65 -25.32 -24.93
CA PRO A 44 10.66 -24.31 -24.58
C PRO A 44 11.35 -23.00 -24.18
N VAL A 45 10.70 -21.88 -24.51
CA VAL A 45 11.13 -20.55 -24.05
C VAL A 45 10.73 -20.42 -22.59
N VAL A 46 11.69 -20.64 -21.69
CA VAL A 46 11.42 -20.61 -20.25
C VAL A 46 11.52 -19.18 -19.71
N VAL A 47 10.43 -18.71 -19.12
CA VAL A 47 10.37 -17.43 -18.40
C VAL A 47 10.42 -17.71 -16.90
N TYR A 48 11.50 -17.27 -16.26
CA TYR A 48 11.60 -17.31 -14.81
C TYR A 48 11.15 -16.00 -14.21
N MET A 49 10.32 -16.06 -13.18
CA MET A 49 9.97 -14.88 -12.40
C MET A 49 10.04 -15.18 -10.91
N PHE A 50 10.92 -14.49 -10.20
CA PHE A 50 10.91 -14.46 -8.74
C PHE A 50 9.98 -13.35 -8.28
N TRP A 51 9.03 -13.67 -7.39
CA TRP A 51 7.96 -12.77 -6.99
C TRP A 51 7.67 -12.86 -5.49
N GLY A 52 6.94 -11.88 -4.96
CA GLY A 52 6.56 -11.82 -3.55
C GLY A 52 5.04 -11.76 -3.35
N ASP A 53 4.47 -12.46 -2.37
CA ASP A 53 3.05 -12.31 -2.06
C ASP A 53 2.74 -10.95 -1.41
N GLY A 54 1.89 -10.16 -2.09
CA GLY A 54 1.61 -8.75 -1.78
C GLY A 54 2.40 -7.74 -2.63
N CYS A 55 3.28 -8.19 -3.53
CA CYS A 55 4.02 -7.35 -4.48
C CYS A 55 3.09 -6.77 -5.58
N PRO A 56 2.92 -5.44 -5.67
CA PRO A 56 2.02 -4.83 -6.66
C PRO A 56 2.47 -5.07 -8.12
N HIS A 57 3.77 -4.94 -8.40
CA HIS A 57 4.33 -5.13 -9.73
C HIS A 57 4.23 -6.59 -10.20
N CYS A 58 4.36 -7.54 -9.27
CA CYS A 58 4.19 -8.96 -9.54
C CYS A 58 2.73 -9.30 -9.89
N ALA A 59 1.76 -8.61 -9.30
CA ALA A 59 0.34 -8.80 -9.58
C ALA A 59 -0.05 -8.34 -11.00
N VAL A 60 0.72 -7.43 -11.59
CA VAL A 60 0.58 -7.00 -12.99
C VAL A 60 1.38 -7.90 -13.93
N ALA A 61 2.59 -8.29 -13.56
CA ALA A 61 3.47 -9.14 -14.38
C ALA A 61 2.89 -10.54 -14.66
N LYS A 62 2.33 -11.20 -13.64
CA LYS A 62 1.77 -12.56 -13.75
C LYS A 62 0.73 -12.70 -14.86
N PRO A 63 -0.38 -11.92 -14.88
CA PRO A 63 -1.41 -12.09 -15.90
C PRO A 63 -0.86 -11.83 -17.32
N PHE A 64 0.05 -10.87 -17.48
CA PHE A 64 0.70 -10.64 -18.78
C PHE A 64 1.46 -11.87 -19.29
N PHE A 65 2.34 -12.44 -18.46
CA PHE A 65 3.11 -13.63 -18.89
C PHE A 65 2.23 -14.87 -19.07
N GLU A 66 1.17 -15.01 -18.26
CA GLU A 66 0.15 -16.05 -18.44
C GLU A 66 -0.61 -15.89 -19.78
N GLU A 67 -0.95 -14.66 -20.17
CA GLU A 67 -1.52 -14.37 -21.50
C GLU A 67 -0.54 -14.69 -22.62
N MET A 68 0.74 -14.34 -22.46
CA MET A 68 1.77 -14.67 -23.45
C MET A 68 1.96 -16.17 -23.61
N ALA A 69 1.93 -16.95 -22.52
CA ALA A 69 1.99 -18.41 -22.59
C ALA A 69 0.76 -19.05 -23.25
N GLN A 70 -0.41 -18.41 -23.16
CA GLN A 70 -1.59 -18.82 -23.93
C GLN A 70 -1.44 -18.51 -25.43
N LYS A 71 -0.84 -17.36 -25.76
CA LYS A 71 -0.62 -16.91 -27.13
C LYS A 71 0.50 -17.68 -27.84
N TYR A 72 1.55 -18.06 -27.11
CA TYR A 72 2.72 -18.78 -27.59
C TYR A 72 2.94 -20.06 -26.77
N PRO A 73 2.39 -21.21 -27.21
CA PRO A 73 2.41 -22.46 -26.44
C PRO A 73 3.80 -23.04 -26.12
N GLN A 74 4.84 -22.57 -26.81
CA GLN A 74 6.23 -22.91 -26.53
C GLN A 74 6.83 -22.18 -25.31
N ILE A 75 6.10 -21.23 -24.72
CA ILE A 75 6.52 -20.52 -23.50
C ILE A 75 6.19 -21.37 -22.28
N GLU A 76 7.19 -21.62 -21.44
CA GLU A 76 7.03 -22.26 -20.14
C GLU A 76 7.26 -21.23 -19.01
N LEU A 77 6.30 -21.10 -18.11
CA LEU A 77 6.38 -20.16 -16.99
C LEU A 77 6.88 -20.88 -15.72
N ARG A 78 7.97 -20.39 -15.13
CA ARG A 78 8.52 -20.88 -13.86
C ARG A 78 8.55 -19.76 -12.82
N PHE A 79 7.49 -19.67 -12.02
CA PHE A 79 7.32 -18.61 -11.03
C PHE A 79 7.66 -19.08 -9.61
N TYR A 80 8.56 -18.36 -8.94
CA TYR A 80 9.06 -18.71 -7.61
C TYR A 80 8.72 -17.60 -6.61
N GLU A 81 7.93 -17.92 -5.60
CA GLU A 81 7.65 -16.99 -4.50
C GLU A 81 8.86 -16.95 -3.56
N VAL A 82 9.42 -15.76 -3.27
CA VAL A 82 10.67 -15.62 -2.51
C VAL A 82 10.51 -14.93 -1.15
N TRP A 83 9.35 -14.39 -0.77
CA TRP A 83 9.23 -13.77 0.56
C TRP A 83 8.94 -14.78 1.66
N TYR A 84 8.23 -15.86 1.35
CA TYR A 84 7.75 -16.83 2.33
C TYR A 84 8.32 -18.25 2.12
N ILE A 85 8.98 -18.52 0.99
CA ILE A 85 9.57 -19.83 0.67
C ILE A 85 11.11 -19.74 0.64
N PRO A 86 11.83 -20.18 1.70
CA PRO A 86 13.29 -20.10 1.78
C PRO A 86 14.02 -20.82 0.63
N GLU A 87 13.52 -21.98 0.22
CA GLU A 87 14.10 -22.76 -0.89
C GLU A 87 14.12 -21.97 -2.21
N ASN A 88 13.14 -21.09 -2.42
CA ASN A 88 13.07 -20.24 -3.60
C ASN A 88 13.98 -19.01 -3.47
N GLN A 89 14.26 -18.54 -2.26
CA GLN A 89 15.25 -17.48 -2.02
C GLN A 89 16.65 -17.96 -2.41
N GLU A 90 17.01 -19.20 -2.06
CA GLU A 90 18.28 -19.80 -2.46
C GLU A 90 18.41 -19.87 -3.98
N LYS A 91 17.34 -20.30 -4.67
CA LYS A 91 17.26 -20.27 -6.15
C LYS A 91 17.44 -18.86 -6.70
N PHE A 92 16.79 -17.87 -6.09
CA PHE A 92 16.86 -16.48 -6.54
C PHE A 92 18.27 -15.90 -6.42
N ILE A 93 18.91 -16.11 -5.27
CA ILE A 93 20.28 -15.67 -5.00
C ILE A 93 21.26 -16.37 -5.96
N ALA A 94 21.10 -17.68 -6.17
CA ALA A 94 21.94 -18.43 -7.10
C ALA A 94 21.83 -17.91 -8.54
N MET A 95 20.60 -17.59 -8.98
CA MET A 95 20.35 -17.04 -10.31
C MET A 95 20.89 -15.60 -10.45
N ALA A 96 20.63 -14.72 -9.49
CA ALA A 96 21.16 -13.36 -9.52
C ALA A 96 22.70 -13.34 -9.56
N LYS A 97 23.34 -14.19 -8.74
CA LYS A 97 24.80 -14.36 -8.74
C LYS A 97 25.34 -14.84 -10.08
N ALA A 98 24.66 -15.78 -10.75
CA ALA A 98 25.06 -16.27 -12.07
C ALA A 98 24.98 -15.19 -13.16
N TYR A 99 24.08 -14.21 -13.00
CA TYR A 99 23.93 -13.06 -13.89
C TYR A 99 24.74 -11.83 -13.43
N GLY A 100 25.54 -11.96 -12.36
CA GLY A 100 26.50 -10.95 -11.92
C GLY A 100 25.89 -9.74 -11.20
N PHE A 101 24.72 -9.89 -10.58
CA PHE A 101 24.09 -8.82 -9.80
C PHE A 101 23.60 -9.30 -8.42
N GLU A 102 23.40 -8.36 -7.51
CA GLU A 102 22.77 -8.60 -6.21
C GLU A 102 21.28 -8.22 -6.32
N PRO A 103 20.35 -9.14 -6.02
CA PRO A 103 18.93 -8.90 -6.20
C PRO A 103 18.43 -7.86 -5.19
N SER A 104 17.76 -6.82 -5.68
CA SER A 104 17.29 -5.67 -4.90
C SER A 104 15.79 -5.65 -4.65
N GLY A 105 15.00 -6.40 -5.45
CA GLY A 105 13.55 -6.43 -5.32
C GLY A 105 12.88 -7.45 -6.23
N VAL A 106 11.55 -7.50 -6.17
CA VAL A 106 10.69 -8.36 -7.00
C VAL A 106 9.62 -7.53 -7.73
N PRO A 107 9.11 -7.95 -8.90
CA PRO A 107 9.45 -9.19 -9.61
C PRO A 107 10.84 -9.10 -10.25
N THR A 108 11.58 -10.21 -10.27
CA THR A 108 12.78 -10.32 -11.10
C THR A 108 12.56 -11.37 -12.15
N ILE A 109 12.69 -10.96 -13.41
CA ILE A 109 12.33 -11.75 -14.58
C ILE A 109 13.59 -12.11 -15.34
N PHE A 110 13.69 -13.36 -15.80
CA PHE A 110 14.81 -13.83 -16.62
C PHE A 110 14.27 -14.54 -17.86
N ILE A 111 14.80 -14.15 -19.01
CA ILE A 111 14.46 -14.69 -20.33
C ILE A 111 15.76 -14.76 -21.12
N GLY A 112 16.17 -15.97 -21.53
CA GLY A 112 17.45 -16.14 -22.22
C GLY A 112 18.64 -15.69 -21.38
N ASP A 113 19.53 -14.90 -21.98
CA ASP A 113 20.69 -14.31 -21.30
C ASP A 113 20.38 -12.93 -20.66
N LYS A 114 19.12 -12.51 -20.64
CA LYS A 114 18.69 -11.21 -20.10
C LYS A 114 17.91 -11.35 -18.80
N HIS A 115 17.98 -10.31 -17.98
CA HIS A 115 17.22 -10.20 -16.74
C HIS A 115 16.68 -8.78 -16.55
N TRP A 116 15.60 -8.65 -15.79
CA TRP A 116 14.96 -7.38 -15.44
C TRP A 116 14.52 -7.41 -13.97
N GLU A 117 14.81 -6.33 -13.24
CA GLU A 117 14.25 -6.08 -11.91
C GLU A 117 13.10 -5.08 -12.03
N GLY A 118 11.89 -5.51 -11.64
CA GLY A 118 10.66 -4.74 -11.77
C GLY A 118 9.81 -5.10 -12.99
N PHE A 119 8.54 -4.69 -12.95
CA PHE A 119 7.60 -4.81 -14.07
C PHE A 119 6.55 -3.69 -14.02
N VAL A 120 6.21 -3.12 -15.18
CA VAL A 120 5.10 -2.19 -15.40
C VAL A 120 4.44 -2.47 -16.75
N GLU A 121 3.17 -2.08 -16.92
CA GLU A 121 2.38 -2.30 -18.15
C GLU A 121 3.07 -1.75 -19.41
N ASP A 122 3.77 -0.61 -19.31
CA ASP A 122 4.50 -0.02 -20.45
C ASP A 122 5.65 -0.91 -20.97
N MET A 123 6.12 -1.88 -20.18
CA MET A 123 7.14 -2.85 -20.60
C MET A 123 6.57 -4.02 -21.39
N GLU A 124 5.24 -4.20 -21.43
CA GLU A 124 4.60 -5.32 -22.12
C GLU A 124 5.03 -5.45 -23.60
N PRO A 125 5.11 -4.38 -24.41
CA PRO A 125 5.55 -4.50 -25.80
C PRO A 125 7.01 -4.95 -25.92
N MET A 126 7.86 -4.54 -24.98
CA MET A 126 9.27 -4.95 -24.94
C MET A 126 9.40 -6.43 -24.58
N PHE A 127 8.69 -6.89 -23.55
CA PHE A 127 8.68 -8.30 -23.17
C PHE A 127 8.05 -9.17 -24.26
N GLU A 128 6.97 -8.72 -24.89
CA GLU A 128 6.35 -9.45 -26.01
C GLU A 128 7.32 -9.58 -27.18
N GLU A 129 8.06 -8.53 -27.52
CA GLU A 129 9.07 -8.58 -28.58
C GLU A 129 10.23 -9.53 -28.23
N GLU A 130 10.73 -9.49 -26.99
CA GLU A 130 11.76 -10.42 -26.53
C GLU A 130 11.29 -11.88 -26.60
N LEU A 131 10.07 -12.14 -26.13
CA LEU A 131 9.47 -13.46 -26.19
C LEU A 131 9.27 -13.92 -27.63
N LYS A 132 8.82 -13.05 -28.55
CA LYS A 132 8.74 -13.36 -29.98
C LYS A 132 10.09 -13.72 -30.57
N GLN A 133 11.14 -12.99 -30.21
CA GLN A 133 12.50 -13.31 -30.67
C GLN A 133 12.95 -14.66 -30.15
N CYS A 134 12.72 -14.96 -28.86
CA CYS A 134 13.03 -16.27 -28.30
C CYS A 134 12.20 -17.41 -28.93
N VAL A 135 10.94 -17.15 -29.28
CA VAL A 135 10.04 -18.07 -29.97
C VAL A 135 10.55 -18.39 -31.37
N VAL A 136 11.10 -17.41 -32.09
CA VAL A 136 11.54 -17.57 -33.50
C VAL A 136 12.97 -18.07 -33.64
N PHE A 137 13.88 -17.61 -32.78
CA PHE A 137 15.32 -17.90 -32.89
C PHE A 137 15.84 -18.87 -31.82
N GLY A 138 14.99 -19.23 -30.86
CA GLY A 138 15.38 -19.98 -29.67
C GLY A 138 16.11 -19.09 -28.65
N CYS A 139 15.87 -19.37 -27.37
CA CYS A 139 16.62 -18.76 -26.27
C CYS A 139 17.17 -19.85 -25.36
N LYS A 140 18.33 -19.58 -24.78
CA LYS A 140 18.90 -20.42 -23.73
C LYS A 140 17.95 -20.46 -22.53
N ASP A 141 17.80 -21.62 -21.89
CA ASP A 141 17.13 -21.69 -20.59
C ASP A 141 17.99 -20.96 -19.54
N ALA A 142 17.46 -19.84 -19.05
CA ALA A 142 18.11 -18.96 -18.08
C ALA A 142 18.50 -19.67 -16.76
N GLY A 143 17.77 -20.71 -16.37
CA GLY A 143 18.00 -21.46 -15.13
C GLY A 143 18.77 -22.77 -15.32
N ALA A 144 19.06 -23.19 -16.55
CA ALA A 144 19.77 -24.43 -16.84
C ALA A 144 21.21 -24.40 -16.32
N GLY A 145 21.58 -25.39 -15.52
CA GLY A 145 22.87 -25.47 -14.84
C GLY A 145 23.00 -24.58 -13.61
N ILE A 146 21.94 -23.84 -13.23
CA ILE A 146 21.92 -22.99 -12.04
C ILE A 146 20.89 -23.52 -11.03
N ILE A 147 19.61 -23.54 -11.43
CA ILE A 147 18.48 -23.98 -10.59
C ILE A 147 17.75 -25.19 -11.17
N VAL A 148 18.06 -25.58 -12.41
CA VAL A 148 17.55 -26.78 -13.09
C VAL A 148 18.75 -27.58 -13.65
N PRO A 149 18.75 -28.92 -13.56
CA PRO A 149 19.81 -29.75 -14.13
C PRO A 149 19.97 -29.51 -15.64
N LEU A 150 21.21 -29.52 -16.14
CA LEU A 150 21.48 -29.43 -17.57
C LEU A 150 20.82 -30.60 -18.32
N PRO A 151 20.09 -30.38 -19.42
CA PRO A 151 19.63 -31.47 -20.27
C PRO A 151 20.84 -32.21 -20.87
N GLU A 152 20.79 -33.55 -20.87
CA GLU A 152 21.90 -34.46 -21.26
C GLU A 152 22.45 -34.28 -22.69
N ASN A 153 21.85 -33.41 -23.53
CA ASN A 153 22.24 -33.19 -24.93
C ASN A 153 22.68 -31.75 -25.27
N ALA A 154 23.07 -30.93 -24.30
CA ALA A 154 23.60 -29.60 -24.59
C ALA A 154 25.10 -29.66 -24.97
N THR A 155 25.40 -29.88 -26.26
CA THR A 155 26.74 -29.66 -26.82
C THR A 155 27.22 -28.25 -26.51
N ALA A 156 28.38 -28.15 -25.86
CA ALA A 156 29.03 -26.90 -25.52
C ALA A 156 29.30 -26.05 -26.76
N VAL A 157 28.66 -24.89 -26.85
CA VAL A 157 29.05 -23.82 -27.78
C VAL A 157 30.11 -22.96 -27.06
N PRO A 158 31.23 -22.58 -27.69
CA PRO A 158 32.32 -21.88 -27.01
C PRO A 158 31.91 -20.48 -26.52
N PRO A 159 32.60 -19.93 -25.50
CA PRO A 159 32.24 -18.64 -24.92
C PRO A 159 32.54 -17.53 -25.93
N THR A 160 31.49 -16.93 -26.48
CA THR A 160 31.64 -15.65 -27.18
C THR A 160 31.65 -14.57 -26.12
N SER A 161 32.83 -14.02 -25.90
CA SER A 161 33.06 -12.83 -25.09
C SER A 161 32.22 -11.67 -25.60
N THR A 162 31.17 -11.33 -24.86
CA THR A 162 30.46 -10.05 -24.99
C THR A 162 30.90 -9.12 -23.89
N THR A 163 31.57 -8.05 -24.32
CA THR A 163 31.86 -6.81 -23.61
C THR A 163 30.63 -6.32 -22.85
N PRO A 164 30.77 -5.79 -21.62
CA PRO A 164 29.64 -5.25 -20.86
C PRO A 164 29.04 -4.07 -21.62
N THR A 165 27.85 -4.27 -22.16
CA THR A 165 27.03 -3.18 -22.68
C THR A 165 26.38 -2.50 -21.47
N PRO A 166 26.41 -1.15 -21.36
CA PRO A 166 25.82 -0.46 -20.23
C PRO A 166 24.32 -0.75 -20.19
N SER A 167 23.86 -1.36 -19.11
CA SER A 167 22.44 -1.49 -18.81
C SER A 167 21.83 -0.09 -18.75
N GLN A 168 21.02 0.25 -19.76
CA GLN A 168 20.16 1.42 -19.71
C GLN A 168 19.03 1.10 -18.74
N ALA A 169 19.18 1.59 -17.51
CA ALA A 169 18.08 1.71 -16.56
C ALA A 169 17.02 2.65 -17.15
N SER A 170 15.97 2.07 -17.70
CA SER A 170 14.76 2.78 -18.13
C SER A 170 13.84 2.96 -16.92
N ASN A 171 13.91 4.15 -16.31
CA ASN A 171 12.99 4.66 -15.31
C ASN A 171 11.55 4.65 -15.83
N GLN A 172 10.69 3.74 -15.40
CA GLN A 172 9.24 3.86 -15.56
C GLN A 172 8.49 3.17 -14.41
N GLN A 173 8.33 3.82 -13.26
CA GLN A 173 7.38 3.43 -12.21
C GLN A 173 6.76 4.67 -11.59
N ASP A 174 5.97 5.37 -12.39
CA ASP A 174 5.97 6.79 -12.20
C ASP A 174 4.66 7.41 -12.60
N THR A 175 3.51 6.89 -12.17
CA THR A 175 2.24 7.58 -12.36
C THR A 175 1.27 7.34 -11.20
N ILE A 176 0.97 8.39 -10.44
CA ILE A 176 -0.10 8.43 -9.44
C ILE A 176 -1.36 8.97 -10.11
N LYS A 177 -2.45 8.20 -10.09
CA LYS A 177 -3.78 8.69 -10.50
C LYS A 177 -4.47 9.39 -9.33
N LEU A 178 -4.57 10.72 -9.39
CA LEU A 178 -5.24 11.54 -8.38
C LEU A 178 -6.72 11.73 -8.76
N PRO A 179 -7.68 11.52 -7.83
CA PRO A 179 -9.07 11.89 -8.10
C PRO A 179 -9.10 13.41 -8.28
N PHE A 180 -9.77 13.88 -9.34
CA PHE A 180 -9.91 15.28 -9.79
C PHE A 180 -8.78 15.91 -10.63
N ILE A 181 -7.54 15.40 -10.56
CA ILE A 181 -6.39 16.03 -11.26
C ILE A 181 -5.93 15.21 -12.48
N GLY A 182 -6.22 13.89 -12.51
CA GLY A 182 -5.81 13.00 -13.60
C GLY A 182 -4.55 12.20 -13.28
N GLU A 183 -3.92 11.64 -14.31
CA GLU A 183 -2.69 10.84 -14.18
C GLU A 183 -1.48 11.77 -14.01
N VAL A 184 -0.78 11.66 -12.89
CA VAL A 184 0.38 12.50 -12.57
C VAL A 184 1.62 11.65 -12.48
N SER A 185 2.58 11.87 -13.37
CA SER A 185 3.79 11.08 -13.42
C SER A 185 4.79 11.44 -12.32
N LEU A 186 5.25 10.49 -11.50
CA LEU A 186 6.24 10.70 -10.43
C LEU A 186 7.70 10.75 -10.92
N ALA A 187 8.03 10.20 -12.10
CA ALA A 187 9.39 10.17 -12.69
C ALA A 187 9.72 11.52 -13.26
N HIS A 188 8.70 12.10 -13.88
CA HIS A 188 8.79 13.40 -14.51
C HIS A 188 8.58 14.51 -13.48
N GLN A 189 8.13 14.18 -12.27
CA GLN A 189 8.22 15.07 -11.12
C GLN A 189 9.59 14.96 -10.47
N SER A 190 10.12 16.10 -10.00
CA SER A 190 11.35 16.06 -9.22
C SER A 190 11.12 15.21 -7.97
N LEU A 191 12.12 14.45 -7.54
CA LEU A 191 12.15 13.73 -6.24
C LEU A 191 11.60 14.57 -5.09
N THR A 192 11.81 15.89 -5.18
CA THR A 192 11.25 16.92 -4.30
C THR A 192 9.72 16.90 -4.26
N VAL A 193 9.02 16.94 -5.40
CA VAL A 193 7.54 16.95 -5.42
C VAL A 193 6.97 15.63 -4.89
N ALA A 194 7.56 14.51 -5.28
CA ALA A 194 7.17 13.21 -4.73
C ALA A 194 7.34 13.17 -3.20
N THR A 195 8.47 13.70 -2.69
CA THR A 195 8.71 13.85 -1.25
C THR A 195 7.68 14.76 -0.59
N LEU A 196 7.35 15.91 -1.20
CA LEU A 196 6.32 16.84 -0.68
C LEU A 196 4.96 16.15 -0.57
N LEU A 197 4.53 15.42 -1.61
CA LEU A 197 3.22 14.76 -1.62
C LEU A 197 3.15 13.63 -0.61
N ILE A 198 4.15 12.74 -0.59
CA ILE A 198 4.16 11.60 0.33
C ILE A 198 4.21 12.09 1.78
N ALA A 199 5.11 13.03 2.10
CA ALA A 199 5.23 13.57 3.45
C ALA A 199 3.98 14.34 3.90
N PHE A 200 3.30 15.03 2.99
CA PHE A 200 2.05 15.72 3.32
C PHE A 200 0.93 14.73 3.67
N VAL A 201 0.79 13.66 2.89
CA VAL A 201 -0.22 12.62 3.15
C VAL A 201 0.09 11.87 4.45
N ASP A 202 1.38 11.59 4.71
CA ASP A 202 1.85 10.99 5.96
C ASP A 202 1.56 11.89 7.18
N GLY A 203 1.85 13.20 7.07
CA GLY A 203 1.65 14.17 8.17
C GLY A 203 0.20 14.22 8.67
N VAL A 204 -0.77 14.11 7.75
CA VAL A 204 -2.22 14.09 8.06
C VAL A 204 -2.65 12.71 8.60
N ASN A 205 -1.95 12.23 9.63
CA ASN A 205 -2.21 10.95 10.29
C ASN A 205 -3.28 11.11 11.38
N PRO A 206 -4.34 10.29 11.41
CA PRO A 206 -5.33 10.31 12.50
C PRO A 206 -4.74 10.14 13.91
N CYS A 207 -3.58 9.47 14.04
CA CYS A 207 -2.89 9.27 15.31
C CYS A 207 -2.20 10.56 15.80
N SER A 208 -1.52 11.28 14.91
CA SER A 208 -0.75 12.49 15.21
C SER A 208 -1.68 13.61 15.71
N VAL A 209 -2.78 13.85 14.98
CA VAL A 209 -3.83 14.82 15.33
C VAL A 209 -4.47 14.51 16.69
N TRP A 210 -4.72 13.23 17.01
CA TRP A 210 -5.29 12.86 18.30
C TRP A 210 -4.34 13.17 19.46
N VAL A 211 -3.06 12.84 19.34
CA VAL A 211 -2.07 13.10 20.39
C VAL A 211 -1.87 14.59 20.56
N LEU A 212 -1.77 15.35 19.47
CA LEU A 212 -1.62 16.80 19.53
C LEU A 212 -2.78 17.45 20.28
N THR A 213 -4.03 17.01 20.04
CA THR A 213 -5.19 17.55 20.77
C THR A 213 -5.15 17.21 22.27
N MET A 214 -4.65 16.03 22.65
CA MET A 214 -4.46 15.62 24.04
C MET A 214 -3.37 16.47 24.72
N LEU A 215 -2.23 16.66 24.04
CA LEU A 215 -1.12 17.48 24.51
C LEU A 215 -1.55 18.94 24.65
N LEU A 216 -2.29 19.46 23.68
CA LEU A 216 -2.83 20.80 23.73
C LEU A 216 -3.83 20.97 24.88
N ALA A 217 -4.71 19.99 25.13
CA ALA A 217 -5.63 20.01 26.26
C ALA A 217 -4.90 20.03 27.61
N LEU A 218 -3.80 19.30 27.76
CA LEU A 218 -3.01 19.27 28.99
C LEU A 218 -2.19 20.55 29.19
N THR A 219 -1.64 21.11 28.12
CA THR A 219 -0.70 22.24 28.19
C THR A 219 -1.40 23.59 28.27
N LEU A 220 -2.53 23.79 27.61
CA LEU A 220 -3.27 25.07 27.63
C LEU A 220 -3.77 25.45 29.03
N HIS A 221 -4.02 24.47 29.91
CA HIS A 221 -4.41 24.72 31.30
C HIS A 221 -3.26 25.20 32.21
N THR A 222 -2.02 25.24 31.71
CA THR A 222 -0.83 25.70 32.43
C THR A 222 -0.76 27.23 32.54
N GLY A 223 -1.53 27.98 31.74
CA GLY A 223 -1.66 29.44 31.81
C GLY A 223 -0.48 30.26 31.27
N SER A 224 0.71 29.69 31.08
CA SER A 224 1.90 30.38 30.54
C SER A 224 2.16 30.04 29.07
N ARG A 225 1.91 31.01 28.18
CA ARG A 225 2.14 30.88 26.72
C ARG A 225 3.56 30.42 26.39
N LYS A 226 4.57 30.94 27.10
CA LYS A 226 5.98 30.56 26.92
C LYS A 226 6.22 29.08 27.21
N ARG A 227 5.63 28.56 28.29
CA ARG A 227 5.76 27.13 28.65
C ARG A 227 5.06 26.24 27.64
N VAL A 228 3.86 26.62 27.18
CA VAL A 228 3.13 25.88 26.14
C VAL A 228 3.93 25.82 24.84
N LEU A 229 4.51 26.94 24.39
CA LEU A 229 5.38 26.99 23.20
C LEU A 229 6.59 26.07 23.33
N ILE A 230 7.31 26.12 24.46
CA ILE A 230 8.47 25.24 24.68
C ILE A 230 8.06 23.77 24.61
N ILE A 231 6.99 23.37 25.30
CA ILE A 231 6.52 21.98 25.31
C ILE A 231 6.13 21.53 23.91
N GLY A 232 5.33 22.32 23.17
CA GLY A 232 4.91 21.95 21.83
C GLY A 232 6.06 21.85 20.84
N PHE A 233 6.99 22.81 20.83
CA PHE A 233 8.17 22.73 19.95
C PHE A 233 9.08 21.55 20.30
N VAL A 234 9.27 21.25 21.59
CA VAL A 234 10.04 20.06 22.01
C VAL A 234 9.34 18.79 21.55
N PHE A 235 8.02 18.69 21.72
CA PHE A 235 7.25 17.53 21.28
C PHE A 235 7.42 17.31 19.76
N ILE A 236 7.10 18.33 18.96
CA ILE A 236 7.22 18.34 17.50
C ILE A 236 8.64 17.97 17.04
N ALA A 237 9.67 18.57 17.64
CA ALA A 237 11.06 18.31 17.27
C ALA A 237 11.50 16.88 17.62
N VAL A 238 11.08 16.36 18.77
CA VAL A 238 11.41 14.98 19.19
C VAL A 238 10.68 13.97 18.32
N THR A 239 9.40 14.20 18.00
CA THR A 239 8.63 13.35 17.08
C THR A 239 9.31 13.27 15.72
N ALA A 240 9.62 14.41 15.11
CA ALA A 240 10.35 14.47 13.84
C ALA A 240 11.73 13.78 13.94
N PHE A 241 12.46 13.94 15.04
CA PHE A 241 13.75 13.30 15.22
C PHE A 241 13.66 11.77 15.33
N VAL A 242 12.75 11.25 16.17
CA VAL A 242 12.53 9.81 16.33
C VAL A 242 12.07 9.20 15.00
N TYR A 243 11.17 9.90 14.29
CA TYR A 243 10.70 9.46 12.99
C TYR A 243 11.83 9.48 11.93
N ALA A 244 12.65 10.53 11.87
CA ALA A 244 13.82 10.59 11.00
C ALA A 244 14.81 9.45 11.27
N LEU A 245 15.08 9.12 12.54
CA LEU A 245 15.93 7.99 12.92
C LEU A 245 15.33 6.67 12.41
N PHE A 246 14.01 6.52 12.50
CA PHE A 246 13.33 5.36 11.95
C PHE A 246 13.51 5.27 10.42
N ILE A 247 13.28 6.36 9.68
CA ILE A 247 13.45 6.39 8.23
C ILE A 247 14.92 6.15 7.81
N ALA A 248 15.87 6.75 8.52
CA ALA A 248 17.28 6.52 8.26
C ALA A 248 17.71 5.08 8.58
N GLY A 249 17.12 4.49 9.62
CA GLY A 249 17.36 3.11 10.04
C GLY A 249 16.64 2.06 9.17
N LEU A 250 15.65 2.45 8.38
CA LEU A 250 14.85 1.53 7.55
C LEU A 250 15.72 0.64 6.67
N PHE A 251 16.76 1.16 6.01
CA PHE A 251 17.63 0.33 5.15
C PHE A 251 18.39 -0.77 5.89
N THR A 252 18.75 -0.54 7.17
CA THR A 252 19.38 -1.56 8.02
C THR A 252 18.35 -2.51 8.64
N PHE A 253 17.11 -2.05 8.79
CA PHE A 253 16.01 -2.82 9.38
C PHE A 253 15.26 -3.68 8.34
N LEU A 254 15.22 -3.25 7.08
CA LEU A 254 14.61 -3.99 5.97
C LEU A 254 15.38 -5.27 5.60
N THR A 255 16.60 -5.48 6.06
CA THR A 255 17.29 -6.78 5.95
C THR A 255 16.75 -7.82 6.96
N PHE A 256 15.96 -7.39 7.95
CA PHE A 256 15.26 -8.22 8.93
C PHE A 256 13.79 -8.47 8.53
N VAL A 257 13.53 -8.65 7.22
CA VAL A 257 12.18 -8.81 6.59
C VAL A 257 11.26 -9.78 7.35
N SER A 258 11.81 -10.80 7.99
CA SER A 258 11.04 -11.84 8.69
C SER A 258 10.22 -11.33 9.91
N PHE A 259 10.55 -10.16 10.49
CA PHE A 259 9.82 -9.62 11.65
C PHE A 259 8.60 -8.74 11.30
N MET A 260 8.38 -8.38 10.03
CA MET A 260 7.31 -7.41 9.71
C MET A 260 5.90 -7.93 9.94
N THR A 261 5.62 -9.21 9.66
CA THR A 261 4.25 -9.74 9.73
C THR A 261 3.70 -9.78 11.16
N TRP A 262 4.49 -10.20 12.15
CA TRP A 262 4.00 -10.26 13.53
C TRP A 262 3.84 -8.86 14.14
N ILE A 263 4.74 -7.91 13.83
CA ILE A 263 4.62 -6.52 14.29
C ILE A 263 3.34 -5.92 13.74
N GLN A 264 3.08 -6.09 12.44
CA GLN A 264 1.86 -5.62 11.80
C GLN A 264 0.60 -6.19 12.48
N VAL A 265 0.57 -7.49 12.79
CA VAL A 265 -0.56 -8.12 13.49
C VAL A 265 -0.73 -7.55 14.90
N VAL A 266 0.36 -7.41 15.66
CA VAL A 266 0.32 -6.82 17.01
C VAL A 266 -0.21 -5.38 16.97
N VAL A 267 0.29 -4.57 16.04
CA VAL A 267 -0.16 -3.19 15.83
C VAL A 267 -1.63 -3.16 15.45
N ALA A 268 -2.06 -3.98 14.49
CA ALA A 268 -3.45 -4.03 14.05
C ALA A 268 -4.39 -4.43 15.20
N LEU A 269 -3.98 -5.37 16.05
CA LEU A 269 -4.73 -5.75 17.26
C LEU A 269 -4.81 -4.60 18.25
N VAL A 270 -3.71 -3.90 18.52
CA VAL A 270 -3.71 -2.72 19.41
C VAL A 270 -4.62 -1.63 18.83
N ALA A 271 -4.49 -1.29 17.55
CA ALA A 271 -5.33 -0.33 16.86
C ALA A 271 -6.82 -0.72 16.92
N LEU A 272 -7.13 -2.01 16.75
CA LEU A 272 -8.50 -2.55 16.85
C LEU A 272 -9.08 -2.38 18.25
N VAL A 273 -8.29 -2.66 19.30
CA VAL A 273 -8.71 -2.44 20.70
C VAL A 273 -8.99 -0.96 20.95
N PHE A 274 -8.10 -0.06 20.52
CA PHE A 274 -8.29 1.38 20.64
C PHE A 274 -9.51 1.86 19.84
N ALA A 275 -9.72 1.32 18.64
CA ALA A 275 -10.86 1.63 17.79
C ALA A 275 -12.18 1.27 18.48
N ILE A 276 -12.29 0.05 18.99
CA ILE A 276 -13.50 -0.43 19.68
C ILE A 276 -13.80 0.43 20.91
N ILE A 277 -12.79 0.72 21.74
CA ILE A 277 -13.00 1.53 22.95
C ILE A 277 -13.43 2.96 22.59
N ASN A 278 -12.81 3.58 21.58
CA ASN A 278 -13.14 4.94 21.16
C ASN A 278 -14.54 5.04 20.52
N ILE A 279 -14.93 4.09 19.67
CA ILE A 279 -16.28 4.03 19.10
C ILE A 279 -17.31 3.80 20.20
N LYS A 280 -17.05 2.89 21.15
CA LYS A 280 -17.93 2.67 22.30
C LYS A 280 -18.08 3.93 23.14
N ASP A 281 -16.98 4.65 23.40
CA ASP A 281 -17.01 5.90 24.16
C ASP A 281 -17.76 7.04 23.45
N TYR A 282 -17.91 7.01 22.13
CA TYR A 282 -18.80 7.94 21.43
C TYR A 282 -20.27 7.73 21.85
N PHE A 283 -20.75 6.50 21.86
CA PHE A 283 -22.14 6.18 22.21
C PHE A 283 -22.37 6.24 23.73
N TRP A 284 -21.56 5.50 24.50
CA TRP A 284 -21.63 5.38 25.96
C TRP A 284 -20.42 6.04 26.60
N TYR A 285 -20.45 7.37 26.64
CA TYR A 285 -19.35 8.19 27.14
C TYR A 285 -19.11 7.96 28.63
N LYS A 286 -17.88 7.56 28.99
CA LYS A 286 -17.42 7.25 30.36
C LYS A 286 -18.11 6.05 31.04
N GLU A 287 -18.87 5.23 30.31
CA GLU A 287 -19.48 4.02 30.86
C GLU A 287 -18.59 2.80 30.59
N GLY A 288 -18.23 2.03 31.61
CA GLY A 288 -17.36 0.83 31.48
C GLY A 288 -15.89 1.17 31.24
N ILE A 289 -15.22 0.38 30.38
CA ILE A 289 -13.83 0.62 29.96
C ILE A 289 -13.81 1.86 29.07
N SER A 290 -13.04 2.88 29.44
CA SER A 290 -12.96 4.17 28.72
C SER A 290 -11.53 4.68 28.74
N LEU A 291 -11.04 5.19 27.61
CA LEU A 291 -9.74 5.87 27.52
C LEU A 291 -9.80 7.33 28.00
N THR A 292 -10.94 7.78 28.51
CA THR A 292 -11.08 9.08 29.18
C THR A 292 -10.98 8.95 30.69
N ILE A 293 -10.23 9.88 31.30
CA ILE A 293 -10.08 10.01 32.75
C ILE A 293 -11.46 10.08 33.43
N ALA A 294 -11.71 9.14 34.34
CA ALA A 294 -12.92 9.07 35.15
C ALA A 294 -13.05 10.31 36.06
N ASP A 295 -14.28 10.82 36.22
CA ASP A 295 -14.55 12.09 36.90
C ASP A 295 -14.15 12.07 38.39
N ASP A 296 -14.19 10.89 39.03
CA ASP A 296 -13.78 10.67 40.42
C ASP A 296 -12.25 10.75 40.61
N LYS A 297 -11.47 10.40 39.59
CA LYS A 297 -10.00 10.42 39.64
C LYS A 297 -9.39 11.75 39.19
N LYS A 298 -10.16 12.60 38.51
CA LYS A 298 -9.71 13.93 38.04
C LYS A 298 -9.05 14.75 39.15
N PRO A 299 -9.63 14.96 40.36
CA PRO A 299 -9.02 15.81 41.37
C PRO A 299 -7.64 15.30 41.82
N GLY A 300 -7.48 13.99 41.96
CA GLY A 300 -6.22 13.36 42.37
C GLY A 300 -5.14 13.46 41.30
N ILE A 301 -5.50 13.23 40.02
CA ILE A 301 -4.57 13.36 38.89
C ILE A 301 -4.18 14.82 38.70
N PHE A 302 -5.13 15.76 38.69
CA PHE A 302 -4.83 17.19 38.59
C PHE A 302 -4.00 17.70 39.77
N LYS A 303 -4.18 17.17 40.99
CA LYS A 303 -3.34 17.50 42.15
C LYS A 303 -1.91 16.96 41.99
N LYS A 304 -1.74 15.74 41.48
CA LYS A 304 -0.41 15.18 41.17
C LYS A 304 0.26 15.92 40.02
N MET A 305 -0.48 16.20 38.95
CA MET A 305 -0.01 16.93 37.78
C MET A 305 0.39 18.36 38.16
N ARG A 306 -0.46 19.05 38.95
CA ARG A 306 -0.12 20.35 39.53
C ARG A 306 1.09 20.24 40.45
N LYS A 307 1.21 19.23 41.32
CA LYS A 307 2.41 19.03 42.12
C LYS A 307 3.68 18.86 41.27
N VAL A 308 3.62 18.14 40.15
CA VAL A 308 4.74 18.05 39.19
C VAL A 308 5.02 19.40 38.53
N LEU A 309 3.97 20.15 38.15
CA LEU A 309 4.04 21.48 37.54
C LEU A 309 4.45 22.62 38.50
N ASP A 310 4.21 22.44 39.79
CA ASP A 310 4.40 23.40 40.88
C ASP A 310 5.72 23.10 41.62
N SER A 311 6.14 21.82 41.64
CA SER A 311 7.51 21.41 41.96
C SER A 311 8.46 21.56 40.76
N SER A 312 7.94 21.80 39.54
CA SER A 312 8.73 22.16 38.36
C SER A 312 8.94 23.68 38.27
N GLU A 313 9.76 24.20 39.18
CA GLU A 313 10.53 25.41 38.87
C GLU A 313 11.51 25.15 37.69
N SER A 314 11.91 23.89 37.46
CA SER A 314 12.82 23.53 36.37
C SER A 314 12.08 23.22 35.06
N ILE A 315 12.25 24.10 34.07
CA ILE A 315 11.82 23.89 32.67
C ILE A 315 12.34 22.55 32.12
N TRP A 316 13.51 22.09 32.57
CA TRP A 316 14.15 20.83 32.19
C TRP A 316 13.34 19.57 32.51
N ALA A 317 12.69 19.51 33.66
CA ALA A 317 11.85 18.35 34.02
C ALA A 317 10.64 18.23 33.08
N MET A 318 10.05 19.36 32.68
CA MET A 318 8.95 19.39 31.70
C MET A 318 9.43 18.96 30.31
N ILE A 319 10.60 19.43 29.88
CA ILE A 319 11.23 19.01 28.62
C ILE A 319 11.48 17.49 28.64
N GLY A 320 12.07 16.95 29.71
CA GLY A 320 12.32 15.52 29.85
C GLY A 320 11.05 14.67 29.78
N ALA A 321 9.99 15.07 30.49
CA ALA A 321 8.69 14.38 30.41
C ALA A 321 8.08 14.44 29.00
N THR A 322 8.24 15.57 28.32
CA THR A 322 7.76 15.76 26.94
C THR A 322 8.51 14.89 25.96
N ILE A 323 9.83 14.76 26.09
CA ILE A 323 10.65 13.87 25.25
C ILE A 323 10.19 12.41 25.38
N VAL A 324 9.99 11.92 26.60
CA VAL A 324 9.54 10.54 26.84
C VAL A 324 8.15 10.30 26.26
N LEU A 325 7.23 11.25 26.44
CA LEU A 325 5.90 11.18 25.87
C LEU A 325 5.94 11.17 24.34
N ALA A 326 6.70 12.10 23.74
CA ALA A 326 6.85 12.21 22.29
C ALA A 326 7.43 10.92 21.70
N ALA A 327 8.53 10.40 22.25
CA ALA A 327 9.13 9.15 21.79
C ALA A 327 8.15 7.97 21.88
N GLY A 328 7.40 7.84 22.99
CA GLY A 328 6.39 6.79 23.14
C GLY A 328 5.25 6.91 22.14
N VAL A 329 4.82 8.13 21.82
CA VAL A 329 3.82 8.41 20.79
C VAL A 329 4.35 8.05 19.41
N SER A 330 5.56 8.49 19.05
CA SER A 330 6.15 8.25 17.73
C SER A 330 6.29 6.76 17.42
N LEU A 331 6.54 5.91 18.42
CA LEU A 331 6.56 4.45 18.23
C LEU A 331 5.20 3.88 17.81
N VAL A 332 4.12 4.39 18.41
CA VAL A 332 2.75 3.99 18.06
C VAL A 332 2.35 4.58 16.71
N GLU A 333 2.73 5.83 16.45
CA GLU A 333 2.44 6.54 15.22
C GLU A 333 3.10 5.90 14.01
N PHE A 334 4.38 5.54 14.13
CA PHE A 334 5.13 4.82 13.11
C PHE A 334 4.35 3.60 12.61
N SER A 335 3.75 2.86 13.54
CA SER A 335 3.00 1.65 13.20
C SER A 335 1.75 1.91 12.33
N CYS A 336 1.24 3.14 12.34
CA CYS A 336 0.06 3.56 11.60
C CYS A 336 0.39 4.17 10.23
N THR A 337 1.62 4.65 10.01
CA THR A 337 2.04 5.30 8.75
C THR A 337 3.30 4.74 8.11
N ALA A 338 3.86 3.65 8.65
CA ALA A 338 5.08 2.98 8.17
C ALA A 338 5.17 2.78 6.64
N GLY A 339 4.03 2.59 5.97
CA GLY A 339 3.97 2.40 4.52
C GLY A 339 4.51 3.59 3.73
N PHE A 340 4.30 4.84 4.19
CA PHE A 340 4.74 6.04 3.46
C PHE A 340 6.27 6.20 3.46
N PRO A 341 6.98 6.10 4.61
CA PRO A 341 8.43 6.07 4.61
C PRO A 341 9.04 4.93 3.79
N VAL A 342 8.43 3.74 3.80
CA VAL A 342 8.91 2.60 3.01
C VAL A 342 8.76 2.89 1.52
N LEU A 343 7.61 3.40 1.07
CA LEU A 343 7.39 3.81 -0.31
C LEU A 343 8.41 4.88 -0.74
N TRP A 344 8.63 5.89 0.10
CA TRP A 344 9.56 6.97 -0.18
C TRP A 344 11.02 6.50 -0.24
N THR A 345 11.47 5.69 0.72
CA THR A 345 12.84 5.13 0.74
C THR A 345 13.09 4.21 -0.44
N ASN A 346 12.11 3.39 -0.85
CA ASN A 346 12.21 2.55 -2.05
C ASN A 346 12.36 3.39 -3.32
N MET A 347 11.58 4.46 -3.46
CA MET A 347 11.69 5.38 -4.60
C MET A 347 13.08 6.06 -4.65
N LEU A 348 13.60 6.51 -3.51
CA LEU A 348 14.94 7.10 -3.43
C LEU A 348 16.04 6.07 -3.74
N SER A 349 15.86 4.83 -3.27
CA SER A 349 16.78 3.73 -3.52
C SER A 349 16.82 3.34 -5.00
N ALA A 350 15.66 3.29 -5.67
CA ALA A 350 15.55 3.02 -7.10
C ALA A 350 16.33 4.05 -7.93
N GLN A 351 16.28 5.33 -7.52
CA GLN A 351 17.06 6.41 -8.15
C GLN A 351 18.50 6.54 -7.60
N LYS A 352 18.96 5.59 -6.78
CA LYS A 352 20.31 5.54 -6.17
C LYS A 352 20.68 6.82 -5.41
N VAL A 353 19.70 7.47 -4.79
CA VAL A 353 19.89 8.70 -4.02
C VAL A 353 20.58 8.38 -2.69
N THR A 354 21.81 8.85 -2.50
CA THR A 354 22.61 8.57 -1.30
C THR A 354 23.25 9.85 -0.73
N GLY A 355 23.77 9.75 0.50
CA GLY A 355 24.56 10.82 1.13
C GLY A 355 23.75 12.09 1.41
N LEU A 356 24.28 13.25 0.98
CA LEU A 356 23.70 14.56 1.29
C LEU A 356 22.31 14.76 0.66
N ASN A 357 22.09 14.30 -0.57
CA ASN A 357 20.80 14.44 -1.25
C ASN A 357 19.69 13.68 -0.52
N PHE A 358 20.00 12.48 -0.02
CA PHE A 358 19.10 11.73 0.85
C PHE A 358 18.80 12.52 2.13
N GLY A 359 19.82 13.07 2.80
CA GLY A 359 19.65 13.87 4.01
C GLY A 359 18.80 15.14 3.80
N LEU A 360 18.96 15.83 2.67
CA LEU A 360 18.17 17.02 2.33
C LEU A 360 16.70 16.67 2.03
N LEU A 361 16.46 15.58 1.29
CA LEU A 361 15.11 15.11 1.02
C LEU A 361 14.45 14.57 2.31
N LEU A 362 15.21 13.92 3.20
CA LEU A 362 14.71 13.50 4.51
C LEU A 362 14.34 14.71 5.37
N LEU A 363 15.15 15.77 5.38
CA LEU A 363 14.83 17.00 6.10
C LEU A 363 13.56 17.65 5.53
N LEU A 364 13.44 17.71 4.21
CA LEU A 364 12.23 18.19 3.55
C LEU A 364 11.01 17.34 3.94
N TYR A 365 11.16 16.01 3.92
CA TYR A 365 10.12 15.09 4.36
C TYR A 365 9.68 15.45 5.79
N MET A 366 10.62 15.51 6.73
CA MET A 366 10.32 15.81 8.15
C MET A 366 9.64 17.17 8.32
N PHE A 367 10.06 18.18 7.55
CA PHE A 367 9.46 19.51 7.62
C PHE A 367 7.99 19.48 7.18
N ILE A 368 7.68 18.81 6.07
CA ILE A 368 6.32 18.74 5.54
C ILE A 368 5.43 17.83 6.38
N TYR A 369 5.95 16.67 6.77
CA TYR A 369 5.28 15.73 7.67
C TYR A 369 4.83 16.39 8.97
N GLN A 370 5.62 17.34 9.48
CA GLN A 370 5.34 18.01 10.75
C GLN A 370 4.52 19.31 10.60
N LEU A 371 4.28 19.74 9.36
CA LEU A 371 3.73 21.07 9.06
C LEU A 371 2.29 21.23 9.54
N ASP A 372 1.45 20.20 9.38
CA ASP A 372 0.04 20.23 9.77
C ASP A 372 -0.10 20.29 11.30
N GLU A 373 0.67 19.50 12.05
CA GLU A 373 0.73 19.58 13.50
C GLU A 373 1.20 20.95 13.99
N LEU A 374 2.24 21.51 13.33
CA LEU A 374 2.74 22.85 13.66
C LEU A 374 1.66 23.91 13.43
N ILE A 375 0.91 23.83 12.32
CA ILE A 375 -0.21 24.74 12.03
C ILE A 375 -1.30 24.61 13.09
N ILE A 376 -1.71 23.38 13.44
CA ILE A 376 -2.75 23.15 14.45
C ILE A 376 -2.30 23.67 15.82
N PHE A 377 -1.06 23.36 16.22
CA PHE A 377 -0.46 23.79 17.48
C PHE A 377 -0.39 25.32 17.58
N LEU A 378 0.24 25.98 16.60
CA LEU A 378 0.38 27.43 16.61
C LEU A 378 -0.98 28.11 16.56
N THR A 379 -1.92 27.63 15.74
CA THR A 379 -3.29 28.14 15.70
C THR A 379 -3.92 28.10 17.08
N ALA A 380 -3.80 26.98 17.81
CA ALA A 380 -4.36 26.86 19.15
C ALA A 380 -3.68 27.78 20.18
N VAL A 381 -2.36 27.91 20.13
CA VAL A 381 -1.57 28.75 21.04
C VAL A 381 -1.78 30.24 20.79
N PHE A 382 -2.00 30.68 19.55
CA PHE A 382 -2.27 32.09 19.25
C PHE A 382 -3.75 32.45 19.43
N THR A 383 -4.65 31.50 19.16
CA THR A 383 -6.09 31.77 19.26
C THR A 383 -6.52 31.94 20.71
N LEU A 384 -5.93 31.22 21.69
CA LEU A 384 -6.12 31.31 23.15
C LEU A 384 -7.54 31.42 23.71
N LYS A 385 -8.55 31.46 22.85
CA LYS A 385 -9.86 30.96 23.12
C LYS A 385 -9.64 29.47 23.26
N ALA A 386 -9.40 29.04 24.50
CA ALA A 386 -9.82 27.71 24.90
C ALA A 386 -11.33 27.68 24.64
N THR A 387 -11.71 27.41 23.39
CA THR A 387 -13.04 26.92 23.05
C THR A 387 -13.15 25.74 23.98
N ARG A 388 -13.93 25.87 25.06
CA ARG A 388 -14.11 24.78 26.01
C ARG A 388 -14.53 23.61 25.15
N LEU A 389 -13.63 22.65 24.93
CA LEU A 389 -13.92 21.45 24.16
C LEU A 389 -15.01 20.76 24.96
N GLU A 390 -16.25 21.06 24.63
CA GLU A 390 -17.40 20.49 25.32
C GLU A 390 -17.32 18.97 25.18
N GLU A 391 -17.90 18.24 26.12
CA GLU A 391 -17.94 16.78 26.06
C GLU A 391 -18.48 16.27 24.71
N LYS A 392 -19.32 17.07 24.02
CA LYS A 392 -19.80 16.81 22.66
C LYS A 392 -18.67 16.74 21.62
N HIS A 393 -17.71 17.66 21.65
CA HIS A 393 -16.58 17.68 20.71
C HIS A 393 -15.63 16.52 21.00
N GLY A 394 -15.35 16.25 22.28
CA GLY A 394 -14.55 15.09 22.68
C GLY A 394 -15.18 13.76 22.25
N ARG A 395 -16.50 13.62 22.34
CA ARG A 395 -17.22 12.44 21.83
C ARG A 395 -17.06 12.29 20.32
N ILE A 396 -17.28 13.35 19.53
CA ILE A 396 -17.11 13.30 18.07
C ILE A 396 -15.68 12.92 17.70
N LEU A 397 -14.69 13.49 18.37
CA LEU A 397 -13.28 13.18 18.10
C LEU A 397 -12.96 11.71 18.36
N LYS A 398 -13.56 11.09 19.39
CA LYS A 398 -13.45 9.64 19.62
C LYS A 398 -14.10 8.81 18.51
N LEU A 399 -15.24 9.24 17.96
CA LEU A 399 -15.83 8.55 16.82
C LEU A 399 -14.91 8.62 15.59
N ILE A 400 -14.38 9.82 15.29
CA ILE A 400 -13.49 10.03 14.14
C ILE A 400 -12.24 9.15 14.29
N GLY A 401 -11.51 9.29 15.40
CA GLY A 401 -10.30 8.50 15.65
C GLY A 401 -10.60 7.00 15.70
N GLY A 402 -11.69 6.60 16.35
CA GLY A 402 -12.09 5.20 16.45
C GLY A 402 -12.45 4.55 15.12
N VAL A 403 -13.22 5.24 14.26
CA VAL A 403 -13.56 4.71 12.93
C VAL A 403 -12.34 4.66 12.02
N LEU A 404 -11.47 5.68 12.05
CA LEU A 404 -10.24 5.68 11.26
C LEU A 404 -9.30 4.55 11.68
N MET A 405 -9.08 4.36 12.99
CA MET A 405 -8.31 3.23 13.52
C MET A 405 -8.94 1.88 13.16
N LEU A 406 -10.28 1.75 13.19
CA LEU A 406 -10.97 0.52 12.80
C LEU A 406 -10.75 0.19 11.33
N THR A 407 -10.88 1.19 10.45
CA THR A 407 -10.69 1.00 9.00
C THR A 407 -9.25 0.63 8.68
N LEU A 408 -8.27 1.29 9.30
CA LEU A 408 -6.85 0.98 9.10
C LEU A 408 -6.51 -0.43 9.62
N ALA A 409 -6.94 -0.77 10.84
CA ALA A 409 -6.75 -2.11 11.40
C ALA A 409 -7.38 -3.20 10.53
N GLY A 410 -8.60 -2.98 10.03
CA GLY A 410 -9.28 -3.92 9.13
C GLY A 410 -8.52 -4.14 7.83
N VAL A 411 -8.03 -3.06 7.20
CA VAL A 411 -7.23 -3.17 5.96
C VAL A 411 -5.92 -3.89 6.23
N MET A 412 -5.24 -3.58 7.34
CA MET A 412 -3.99 -4.26 7.72
C MET A 412 -4.17 -5.76 7.98
N ILE A 413 -5.35 -6.20 8.44
CA ILE A 413 -5.64 -7.63 8.67
C ILE A 413 -6.05 -8.34 7.37
N VAL A 414 -6.84 -7.69 6.51
CA VAL A 414 -7.41 -8.33 5.31
C VAL A 414 -6.44 -8.31 4.13
N LYS A 415 -5.90 -7.13 3.80
CA LYS A 415 -5.00 -6.96 2.65
C LYS A 415 -4.14 -5.70 2.85
N PRO A 416 -3.02 -5.79 3.59
CA PRO A 416 -2.16 -4.63 3.90
C PRO A 416 -1.62 -3.93 2.65
N ALA A 417 -1.46 -4.66 1.54
CA ALA A 417 -1.03 -4.13 0.26
C ALA A 417 -1.91 -2.97 -0.26
N LEU A 418 -3.15 -2.85 0.20
CA LEU A 418 -4.03 -1.72 -0.16
C LEU A 418 -3.54 -0.38 0.38
N LEU A 419 -2.76 -0.34 1.46
CA LEU A 419 -2.19 0.90 1.99
C LEU A 419 -0.98 1.40 1.19
N ASN A 420 -0.38 0.52 0.38
CA ASN A 420 0.81 0.86 -0.42
C ASN A 420 0.45 1.65 -1.70
N GLN A 421 -0.83 1.71 -2.07
CA GLN A 421 -1.30 2.44 -3.23
C GLN A 421 -2.06 3.69 -2.79
N LEU A 422 -1.67 4.86 -3.30
CA LEU A 422 -2.30 6.13 -2.92
C LEU A 422 -3.82 6.13 -3.21
N SER A 423 -4.24 5.60 -4.36
CA SER A 423 -5.65 5.53 -4.76
C SER A 423 -6.46 4.70 -3.76
N SER A 424 -5.97 3.52 -3.42
CA SER A 424 -6.58 2.63 -2.42
C SER A 424 -6.63 3.28 -1.04
N ALA A 425 -5.54 3.94 -0.61
CA ALA A 425 -5.51 4.70 0.65
C ALA A 425 -6.57 5.82 0.68
N LEU A 426 -6.68 6.63 -0.39
CA LEU A 426 -7.69 7.68 -0.51
C LEU A 426 -9.11 7.13 -0.46
N ILE A 427 -9.37 5.99 -1.10
CA ILE A 427 -10.67 5.31 -1.04
C ILE A 427 -10.97 4.84 0.39
N ILE A 428 -9.99 4.24 1.08
CA ILE A 428 -10.15 3.78 2.47
C ILE A 428 -10.52 4.94 3.40
N PHE A 429 -9.78 6.06 3.32
CA PHE A 429 -10.10 7.26 4.09
C PHE A 429 -11.45 7.86 3.69
N GLY A 430 -11.77 7.91 2.39
CA GLY A 430 -13.07 8.37 1.89
C GLY A 430 -14.24 7.55 2.46
N VAL A 431 -14.11 6.22 2.47
CA VAL A 431 -15.09 5.30 3.09
C VAL A 431 -15.18 5.54 4.60
N ALA A 432 -14.05 5.71 5.28
CA ALA A 432 -14.04 6.00 6.72
C ALA A 432 -14.80 7.31 7.05
N PHE A 433 -14.55 8.38 6.31
CA PHE A 433 -15.27 9.65 6.48
C PHE A 433 -16.75 9.56 6.12
N ALA A 434 -17.09 8.81 5.07
CA ALA A 434 -18.49 8.54 4.72
C ALA A 434 -19.22 7.76 5.84
N LEU A 435 -18.57 6.76 6.43
CA LEU A 435 -19.08 6.01 7.59
C LEU A 435 -19.27 6.92 8.80
N ILE A 436 -18.29 7.79 9.11
CA ILE A 436 -18.40 8.78 10.19
C ILE A 436 -19.61 9.68 9.95
N ALA A 437 -19.74 10.25 8.75
CA ALA A 437 -20.84 11.13 8.38
C ALA A 437 -22.20 10.42 8.50
N LEU A 438 -22.28 9.18 8.02
CA LEU A 438 -23.48 8.33 8.13
C LEU A 438 -23.84 8.06 9.59
N ILE A 439 -22.87 7.68 10.44
CA ILE A 439 -23.09 7.43 11.87
C ILE A 439 -23.59 8.71 12.56
N LEU A 440 -22.97 9.86 12.29
CA LEU A 440 -23.39 11.14 12.86
C LEU A 440 -24.79 11.54 12.40
N LEU A 441 -25.10 11.36 11.12
CA LEU A 441 -26.40 11.68 10.55
C LEU A 441 -27.50 10.77 11.13
N LEU A 442 -27.25 9.46 11.21
CA LEU A 442 -28.17 8.50 11.81
C LEU A 442 -28.38 8.79 13.29
N HIS A 443 -27.30 8.91 14.07
CA HIS A 443 -27.34 9.04 15.52
C HIS A 443 -27.90 10.38 16.00
N ARG A 444 -27.57 11.50 15.33
CA ARG A 444 -27.95 12.85 15.79
C ARG A 444 -29.13 13.47 15.05
N SER A 445 -29.44 13.05 13.82
CA SER A 445 -30.50 13.66 13.02
C SER A 445 -31.69 12.72 12.80
N ILE A 446 -31.45 11.50 12.30
CA ILE A 446 -32.53 10.59 11.90
C ILE A 446 -33.15 9.89 13.11
N LEU A 447 -32.38 9.14 13.91
CA LEU A 447 -32.92 8.37 15.04
C LEU A 447 -33.67 9.23 16.06
N PRO A 448 -33.19 10.44 16.43
CA PRO A 448 -33.94 11.31 17.35
C PRO A 448 -35.29 11.77 16.80
N LYS A 449 -35.43 11.93 15.47
CA LYS A 449 -36.73 12.27 14.83
C LYS A 449 -37.73 11.12 14.93
N PHE A 450 -37.25 9.87 14.93
CA PHE A 450 -38.06 8.68 15.19
C PHE A 450 -38.24 8.38 16.69
N GLY A 451 -37.77 9.25 17.59
CA GLY A 451 -37.88 9.07 19.03
C GLY A 451 -36.91 8.05 19.62
N ILE A 452 -35.98 7.51 18.82
CA ILE A 452 -34.96 6.55 19.24
C ILE A 452 -33.72 7.33 19.67
N TYR A 453 -33.26 7.13 20.91
CA TYR A 453 -32.04 7.72 21.44
C TYR A 453 -31.11 6.60 21.85
N ILE A 454 -29.85 6.64 21.44
CA ILE A 454 -28.87 5.59 21.74
C ILE A 454 -27.76 6.17 22.62
N GLY A 455 -27.43 5.44 23.69
CA GLY A 455 -26.34 5.75 24.61
C GLY A 455 -26.60 6.99 25.48
N SER A 456 -25.55 7.77 25.72
CA SER A 456 -25.51 8.91 26.65
C SER A 456 -26.54 10.03 26.36
N GLU A 457 -27.12 10.09 25.15
CA GLU A 457 -28.20 11.03 24.83
C GLU A 457 -29.55 10.63 25.46
N MET A 458 -29.78 9.34 25.68
CA MET A 458 -30.99 8.85 26.36
C MET A 458 -31.01 9.31 27.83
N THR A 459 -29.84 9.26 28.50
CA THR A 459 -29.68 9.69 29.90
C THR A 459 -29.92 11.19 30.06
N ALA A 460 -29.48 12.01 29.10
CA ALA A 460 -29.72 13.45 29.09
C ALA A 460 -31.21 13.78 28.91
N LYS A 461 -31.92 13.10 28.00
CA LYS A 461 -33.37 13.26 27.82
C LYS A 461 -34.15 12.83 29.06
N ASN A 462 -33.79 11.71 29.68
CA ASN A 462 -34.43 11.22 30.92
C ASN A 462 -34.22 12.19 32.10
N LYS A 463 -33.04 12.80 32.24
CA LYS A 463 -32.81 13.88 33.23
C LYS A 463 -33.68 15.10 32.96
N ARG A 464 -33.79 15.53 31.69
CA ARG A 464 -34.60 16.70 31.30
C ARG A 464 -36.10 16.46 31.52
N LYS A 465 -36.59 15.25 31.21
CA LYS A 465 -37.98 14.82 31.48
C LYS A 465 -38.30 14.79 32.99
N LYS A 466 -37.39 14.26 33.82
CA LYS A 466 -37.51 14.30 35.30
C LYS A 466 -37.46 15.71 35.88
N GLY A 467 -36.66 16.61 35.29
CA GLY A 467 -36.59 18.02 35.68
C GLY A 467 -37.90 18.77 35.45
N ASN A 468 -38.48 18.66 34.25
CA ASN A 468 -39.76 19.28 33.92
C ASN A 468 -40.93 18.74 34.79
N LEU A 469 -40.92 17.44 35.10
CA LEU A 469 -41.92 16.83 35.99
C LEU A 469 -41.82 17.33 37.45
N LYS A 470 -40.61 17.68 37.92
CA LYS A 470 -40.43 18.29 39.25
C LYS A 470 -40.82 19.77 39.28
N GLN A 471 -40.68 20.48 38.17
CA GLN A 471 -41.03 21.90 38.04
C GLN A 471 -42.54 22.12 37.87
N SER A 472 -43.27 21.12 37.35
CA SER A 472 -44.74 21.11 37.26
C SER A 472 -45.44 20.69 38.57
N LYS A 473 -44.68 20.22 39.58
CA LYS A 473 -45.19 19.79 40.90
C LYS A 473 -44.86 20.79 42.03
N LYS A 474 -44.23 21.91 41.70
CA LYS A 474 -44.12 23.11 42.52
C LYS A 474 -44.98 24.18 41.89
#